data_AF-A0A6H1LEA7-F1
#
_entry.id   AF-A0A6H1LEA7-F1
#
_cell.length_a   1.000
_cell.length_b   1.000
_cell.length_c   1.000
_cell.angle_alpha   90.00
_cell.angle_beta   90.00
_cell.angle_gamma   90.00
#
_symmetry.space_group_name_H-M   'P 1'
#
loop_
_entity.id
_entity.type
_entity.pdbx_description
1 polymer ?
#
loop_
_entity_poly.entity_id
_entity_poly.type
_entity_poly.pdbx_seq_one_letter_code
_entity_poly.pdbx_strand_id
1 'polypeptide(L)'
;MHPGDTLTVNAKTGEASYAETITSSAFIRAGKLRMMDPLLTTTVTVACDTRPGTYPVLLHGAGDVGPEEHPFRWARVRVEATDEAARRVCRNKVQKLPPPSLEERWAPDSTWPQSEWDVRTFRAGSRITITDNYDEGSDGDITLTSRAFTDRSVLRGARAVLTATTTLRCDSAPGLYVVYRHDADQAGPDKPWARLRIASAAPGKACAAQQAAKHSAGTSRTSTVAWAAGGVLLAAAAGAALLLRAKSRRTHPA
;
A
#
# COMPACT_ATOMS: atom_id res chain seq x y z
N MET A 1 20.58 -19.06 23.39
CA MET A 1 20.26 -17.62 23.23
C MET A 1 20.28 -16.97 24.58
N HIS A 2 20.63 -15.68 24.67
CA HIS A 2 20.72 -14.95 25.92
C HIS A 2 19.53 -13.99 26.12
N PRO A 3 19.21 -13.62 27.38
CA PRO A 3 18.24 -12.56 27.65
C PRO A 3 18.60 -11.26 26.93
N GLY A 4 17.63 -10.64 26.26
CA GLY A 4 17.82 -9.41 25.47
C GLY A 4 18.34 -9.63 24.05
N ASP A 5 18.52 -10.88 23.62
CA ASP A 5 18.73 -11.21 22.22
C ASP A 5 17.45 -10.97 21.42
N THR A 6 17.62 -10.37 20.24
CA THR A 6 16.55 -10.16 19.26
C THR A 6 16.70 -11.18 18.14
N LEU A 7 15.57 -11.78 17.76
CA LEU A 7 15.50 -12.95 16.91
C LEU A 7 14.55 -12.68 15.76
N THR A 8 15.04 -12.91 14.54
CA THR A 8 14.18 -12.98 13.37
C THR A 8 13.70 -14.42 13.22
N VAL A 9 12.39 -14.60 13.31
CA VAL A 9 11.71 -15.87 13.12
C VAL A 9 11.11 -15.87 11.72
N ASN A 10 11.43 -16.90 10.94
CA ASN A 10 10.91 -17.09 9.59
C ASN A 10 10.10 -18.38 9.55
N ALA A 11 8.96 -18.34 8.88
CA ALA A 11 8.14 -19.49 8.55
C ALA A 11 7.95 -19.56 7.03
N LYS A 12 8.12 -20.74 6.46
CA LYS A 12 7.82 -21.00 5.05
C LYS A 12 6.32 -21.20 4.86
N THR A 13 5.88 -21.13 3.60
CA THR A 13 4.52 -21.51 3.21
C THR A 13 4.18 -22.90 3.75
N GLY A 14 3.04 -23.01 4.44
CA GLY A 14 2.56 -24.25 5.06
C GLY A 14 3.06 -24.52 6.48
N GLU A 15 4.07 -23.79 6.97
CA GLU A 15 4.53 -23.89 8.37
C GLU A 15 3.74 -22.97 9.31
N ALA A 16 3.20 -21.88 8.77
CA ALA A 16 2.35 -20.90 9.44
C ALA A 16 1.53 -20.11 8.40
N SER A 17 0.53 -19.38 8.86
CA SER A 17 -0.35 -18.53 8.06
C SER A 17 -0.08 -17.05 8.30
N TYR A 18 -0.41 -16.21 7.31
CA TYR A 18 -0.30 -14.75 7.44
C TYR A 18 -1.09 -14.25 8.66
N ALA A 19 -0.52 -13.28 9.38
CA ALA A 19 -1.09 -12.65 10.57
C ALA A 19 -1.27 -13.56 11.81
N GLU A 20 -0.85 -14.83 11.75
CA GLU A 20 -0.70 -15.67 12.95
C GLU A 20 0.32 -15.07 13.92
N THR A 21 0.18 -15.45 15.18
CA THR A 21 0.99 -14.89 16.27
C THR A 21 1.78 -15.98 16.96
N ILE A 22 3.08 -15.75 17.14
CA ILE A 22 3.94 -16.60 17.96
C ILE A 22 4.04 -16.07 19.38
N THR A 23 3.89 -16.94 20.37
CA THR A 23 4.01 -16.60 21.79
C THR A 23 4.96 -17.55 22.51
N SER A 24 5.64 -17.04 23.53
CA SER A 24 6.43 -17.84 24.47
C SER A 24 6.59 -17.05 25.76
N SER A 25 6.60 -17.72 26.91
CA SER A 25 6.91 -17.08 28.20
C SER A 25 8.34 -16.55 28.27
N ALA A 26 9.21 -16.93 27.33
CA ALA A 26 10.57 -16.40 27.21
C ALA A 26 10.65 -15.07 26.44
N PHE A 27 9.58 -14.64 25.77
CA PHE A 27 9.58 -13.42 24.95
C PHE A 27 8.99 -12.23 25.70
N ILE A 28 9.48 -11.02 25.41
CA ILE A 28 8.94 -9.77 25.95
C ILE A 28 7.53 -9.51 25.45
N ARG A 29 7.25 -9.92 24.21
CA ARG A 29 5.96 -9.77 23.54
C ARG A 29 5.79 -10.87 22.51
N ALA A 30 4.55 -11.19 22.22
CA ALA A 30 4.17 -11.97 21.07
C ALA A 30 4.68 -11.34 19.74
N GLY A 31 5.09 -12.19 18.80
CA GLY A 31 5.49 -11.79 17.45
C GLY A 31 4.37 -12.05 16.46
N LYS A 32 3.91 -11.04 15.72
CA LYS A 32 2.94 -11.24 14.64
C LYS A 32 3.70 -11.55 13.34
N LEU A 33 3.38 -12.67 12.70
CA LEU A 33 3.95 -13.08 11.41
C LEU A 33 3.41 -12.18 10.29
N ARG A 34 4.35 -11.63 9.52
CA ARG A 34 4.10 -10.65 8.46
C ARG A 34 4.70 -11.13 7.15
N MET A 35 4.06 -10.79 6.03
CA MET A 35 4.56 -11.19 4.73
C MET A 35 5.86 -10.45 4.40
N MET A 36 6.94 -11.20 4.26
CA MET A 36 8.24 -10.76 3.78
C MET A 36 8.67 -11.75 2.70
N ASP A 37 7.94 -11.72 1.59
CA ASP A 37 8.01 -12.66 0.48
C ASP A 37 9.46 -13.11 0.20
N PRO A 38 9.72 -14.43 0.13
CA PRO A 38 8.75 -15.55 0.11
C PRO A 38 8.40 -16.13 1.48
N LEU A 39 8.70 -15.43 2.58
CA LEU A 39 8.55 -15.97 3.95
C LEU A 39 7.56 -15.15 4.76
N LEU A 40 7.01 -15.78 5.79
CA LEU A 40 6.39 -15.08 6.90
C LEU A 40 7.48 -14.79 7.94
N THR A 41 7.65 -13.53 8.30
CA THR A 41 8.71 -13.11 9.22
C THR A 41 8.13 -12.34 10.39
N THR A 42 8.73 -12.53 11.56
CA THR A 42 8.53 -11.66 12.72
C THR A 42 9.82 -11.52 13.51
N THR A 43 9.88 -10.50 14.36
CA THR A 43 11.01 -10.27 15.24
C THR A 43 10.54 -10.33 16.69
N VAL A 44 11.18 -11.17 17.50
CA VAL A 44 10.91 -11.31 18.94
C VAL A 44 12.18 -11.03 19.74
N THR A 45 12.02 -10.61 20.99
CA THR A 45 13.14 -10.37 21.90
C THR A 45 12.96 -11.21 23.15
N VAL A 46 14.04 -11.89 23.58
CA VAL A 46 14.04 -12.70 24.81
C VAL A 46 13.98 -11.79 26.03
N ALA A 47 13.06 -12.05 26.96
CA ALA A 47 12.88 -11.22 28.13
C ALA A 47 14.08 -11.30 29.08
N CYS A 48 14.49 -10.15 29.63
CA CYS A 48 15.71 -10.01 30.44
C CYS A 48 15.72 -10.89 31.69
N ASP A 49 14.55 -11.12 32.28
CA ASP A 49 14.41 -11.86 33.53
C ASP A 49 14.06 -13.35 33.29
N THR A 50 14.10 -13.80 32.03
CA THR A 50 13.88 -15.21 31.69
C THR A 50 14.97 -16.07 32.31
N ARG A 51 14.56 -17.14 33.00
CA ARG A 51 15.50 -18.10 33.59
C ARG A 51 16.11 -18.99 32.50
N PRO A 52 17.28 -19.59 32.76
CA PRO A 52 17.87 -20.54 31.81
C PRO A 52 16.96 -21.77 31.68
N GLY A 53 16.75 -22.24 30.45
CA GLY A 53 15.81 -23.33 30.20
C GLY A 53 15.39 -23.44 28.74
N THR A 54 14.49 -24.38 28.47
CA THR A 54 13.86 -24.53 27.15
C THR A 54 12.38 -24.23 27.26
N TYR A 55 11.91 -23.31 26.43
CA TYR A 55 10.55 -22.80 26.44
C TYR A 55 9.85 -23.16 25.13
N PRO A 56 8.59 -23.61 25.16
CA PRO A 56 7.82 -23.81 23.95
C PRO A 56 7.53 -22.46 23.28
N VAL A 57 7.50 -22.49 21.96
CA VAL A 57 6.96 -21.42 21.13
C VAL A 57 5.65 -21.92 20.54
N LEU A 58 4.58 -21.21 20.86
CA LEU A 58 3.22 -21.51 20.48
C LEU A 58 2.81 -20.65 19.28
N LEU A 59 2.03 -21.23 18.37
CA LEU A 59 1.45 -20.55 17.21
C LEU A 59 -0.06 -20.45 17.40
N HIS A 60 -0.59 -19.24 17.19
CA HIS A 60 -2.02 -18.90 17.35
C HIS A 60 -2.58 -18.39 16.03
N GLY A 61 -3.84 -18.73 15.76
CA GLY A 61 -4.56 -18.31 14.56
C GLY A 61 -4.64 -16.79 14.43
N ALA A 62 -4.82 -16.32 13.20
CA ALA A 62 -4.99 -14.90 12.92
C ALA A 62 -6.29 -14.38 13.55
N GLY A 63 -6.18 -13.56 14.60
CA GLY A 63 -7.34 -13.00 15.30
C GLY A 63 -7.78 -13.77 16.55
N ASP A 64 -7.08 -14.85 16.91
CA ASP A 64 -7.30 -15.54 18.18
C ASP A 64 -6.84 -14.65 19.34
N VAL A 65 -7.81 -14.01 20.01
CA VAL A 65 -7.62 -13.31 21.30
C VAL A 65 -8.23 -14.10 22.46
N GLY A 66 -8.68 -15.34 22.20
CA GLY A 66 -9.36 -16.22 23.15
C GLY A 66 -8.41 -17.00 24.08
N PRO A 67 -8.94 -17.60 25.17
CA PRO A 67 -8.15 -18.44 26.07
C PRO A 67 -7.55 -19.65 25.35
N GLU A 68 -6.47 -20.19 25.93
CA GLU A 68 -5.52 -21.18 25.40
C GLU A 68 -6.11 -22.56 25.03
N GLU A 69 -7.27 -22.66 24.37
CA GLU A 69 -7.93 -23.96 24.31
C GLU A 69 -7.06 -25.00 23.59
N HIS A 70 -6.36 -24.71 22.48
CA HIS A 70 -5.34 -25.64 21.95
C HIS A 70 -4.26 -24.96 21.07
N PRO A 71 -3.30 -24.19 21.63
CA PRO A 71 -2.24 -23.59 20.82
C PRO A 71 -1.30 -24.63 20.20
N PHE A 72 -0.97 -24.49 18.92
CA PHE A 72 -0.06 -25.40 18.22
C PHE A 72 1.37 -25.19 18.70
N ARG A 73 1.99 -26.23 19.27
CA ARG A 73 3.41 -26.20 19.65
C ARG A 73 4.25 -26.24 18.38
N TRP A 74 4.81 -25.09 18.03
CA TRP A 74 5.46 -24.90 16.75
C TRP A 74 6.98 -25.07 16.83
N ALA A 75 7.61 -24.49 17.85
CA ALA A 75 9.06 -24.55 18.03
C ALA A 75 9.46 -24.54 19.51
N ARG A 76 10.77 -24.52 19.78
CA ARG A 76 11.34 -24.35 21.12
C ARG A 76 12.47 -23.35 21.09
N VAL A 77 12.56 -22.52 22.13
CA VAL A 77 13.68 -21.60 22.35
C VAL A 77 14.46 -22.02 23.59
N ARG A 78 15.79 -22.09 23.47
CA ARG A 78 16.68 -22.38 24.60
C ARG A 78 17.36 -21.09 25.06
N VAL A 79 17.08 -20.72 26.31
CA VAL A 79 17.68 -19.58 27.01
C VAL A 79 18.85 -20.07 27.86
N GLU A 80 19.99 -19.44 27.67
CA GLU A 80 21.24 -19.75 28.35
C GLU A 80 21.35 -19.01 29.69
N ALA A 81 22.31 -19.45 30.51
CA ALA A 81 22.62 -18.78 31.76
C ALA A 81 23.19 -17.38 31.51
N THR A 82 22.84 -16.45 32.39
CA THR A 82 23.30 -15.06 32.33
C THR A 82 23.40 -14.53 33.75
N ASP A 83 24.44 -13.75 34.03
CA ASP A 83 24.64 -13.15 35.35
C ASP A 83 23.73 -11.92 35.57
N GLU A 84 23.67 -11.44 36.80
CA GLU A 84 22.80 -10.32 37.16
C GLU A 84 23.27 -8.97 36.58
N ALA A 85 24.56 -8.80 36.31
CA ALA A 85 25.07 -7.59 35.68
C ALA A 85 24.60 -7.51 34.22
N ALA A 86 24.69 -8.61 33.48
CA ALA A 86 24.19 -8.74 32.13
C ALA A 86 22.66 -8.60 32.05
N ARG A 87 21.89 -9.08 33.05
CA ARG A 87 20.43 -8.82 33.13
C ARG A 87 20.12 -7.32 33.30
N ARG A 88 20.86 -6.60 34.14
CA ARG A 88 20.71 -5.13 34.27
C ARG A 88 20.99 -4.42 32.95
N VAL A 89 22.07 -4.80 32.26
CA VAL A 89 22.41 -4.24 30.94
C VAL A 89 21.31 -4.55 29.91
N CYS A 90 20.75 -5.76 29.93
CA CYS A 90 19.64 -6.16 29.08
C CYS A 90 18.45 -5.21 29.22
N ARG A 91 18.02 -4.89 30.46
CA ARG A 91 16.87 -4.00 30.70
C ARG A 91 17.07 -2.63 30.05
N ASN A 92 18.26 -2.06 30.18
CA ASN A 92 18.61 -0.79 29.55
C ASN A 92 18.65 -0.86 28.02
N LYS A 93 19.13 -1.97 27.45
CA LYS A 93 19.18 -2.21 26.00
C LYS A 93 17.78 -2.35 25.42
N VAL A 94 16.95 -3.20 26.03
CA VAL A 94 15.59 -3.52 25.58
C VAL A 94 14.70 -2.27 25.56
N GLN A 95 14.78 -1.41 26.57
CA GLN A 95 14.02 -0.16 26.62
C GLN A 95 14.32 0.80 25.46
N LYS A 96 15.50 0.66 24.85
CA LYS A 96 15.96 1.48 23.73
C LYS A 96 15.76 0.81 22.37
N LEU A 97 15.14 -0.37 22.32
CA LEU A 97 14.87 -1.03 21.05
C LEU A 97 13.83 -0.21 20.26
N PRO A 98 14.05 -0.02 18.94
CA PRO A 98 13.04 0.59 18.11
C PRO A 98 11.80 -0.32 18.05
N PRO A 99 10.61 0.24 17.82
CA PRO A 99 9.44 -0.55 17.48
C PRO A 99 9.74 -1.47 16.30
N PRO A 100 9.18 -2.69 16.26
CA PRO A 100 9.36 -3.57 15.13
C PRO A 100 8.79 -2.92 13.86
N SER A 101 9.47 -3.12 12.74
CA SER A 101 8.92 -2.72 11.44
C SER A 101 7.60 -3.43 11.22
N LEU A 102 6.59 -2.68 10.78
CA LEU A 102 5.30 -3.23 10.41
C LEU A 102 5.20 -3.48 8.91
N GLU A 103 6.14 -2.94 8.13
CA GLU A 103 6.13 -3.05 6.67
C GLU A 103 6.21 -4.49 6.21
N GLU A 104 5.39 -4.78 5.21
CA GLU A 104 5.26 -6.06 4.54
C GLU A 104 5.71 -5.92 3.09
N ARG A 105 6.27 -7.00 2.58
CA ARG A 105 6.59 -7.16 1.17
C ARG A 105 5.89 -8.41 0.67
N TRP A 106 4.84 -8.22 -0.09
CA TRP A 106 4.14 -9.30 -0.78
C TRP A 106 4.78 -9.60 -2.13
N ALA A 107 4.44 -10.76 -2.71
CA ALA A 107 4.96 -11.20 -4.00
C ALA A 107 4.65 -10.14 -5.09
N PRO A 108 5.59 -9.83 -6.01
CA PRO A 108 5.42 -8.75 -6.98
C PRO A 108 4.21 -8.89 -7.92
N ASP A 109 3.78 -10.12 -8.18
CA ASP A 109 2.66 -10.50 -9.04
C ASP A 109 1.29 -10.46 -8.34
N SER A 110 1.28 -10.37 -7.01
CA SER A 110 0.05 -10.16 -6.25
C SER A 110 -0.52 -8.76 -6.50
N THR A 111 -1.84 -8.60 -6.38
CA THR A 111 -2.48 -7.29 -6.46
C THR A 111 -2.07 -6.40 -5.29
N TRP A 112 -2.18 -5.08 -5.42
CA TRP A 112 -1.84 -4.17 -4.33
C TRP A 112 -3.04 -3.31 -3.95
N PRO A 113 -3.28 -3.05 -2.65
CA PRO A 113 -2.59 -3.61 -1.48
C PRO A 113 -3.10 -5.02 -1.08
N GLN A 114 -2.24 -5.86 -0.49
CA GLN A 114 -2.66 -7.09 0.20
C GLN A 114 -2.98 -6.87 1.69
N SER A 115 -2.42 -5.82 2.29
CA SER A 115 -2.68 -5.41 3.65
C SER A 115 -2.40 -3.91 3.83
N GLU A 116 -2.79 -3.35 4.97
CA GLU A 116 -2.44 -1.97 5.35
C GLU A 116 -0.93 -1.69 5.30
N TRP A 117 -0.12 -2.74 5.47
CA TRP A 117 1.32 -2.66 5.56
C TRP A 117 2.05 -3.24 4.35
N ASP A 118 1.35 -3.68 3.29
CA ASP A 118 1.96 -4.03 1.99
C ASP A 118 2.52 -2.75 1.35
N VAL A 119 3.80 -2.45 1.60
CA VAL A 119 4.43 -1.22 1.13
C VAL A 119 5.19 -1.47 -0.16
N ARG A 120 4.61 -1.03 -1.28
CA ARG A 120 5.28 -1.04 -2.58
C ARG A 120 5.94 0.29 -2.89
N THR A 121 7.04 0.22 -3.64
CA THR A 121 7.82 1.39 -4.02
C THR A 121 7.55 1.77 -5.47
N PHE A 122 7.16 3.01 -5.70
CA PHE A 122 6.81 3.56 -7.00
C PHE A 122 7.64 4.81 -7.30
N ARG A 123 7.66 5.22 -8.57
CA ARG A 123 8.26 6.50 -8.99
C ARG A 123 7.17 7.58 -9.05
N ALA A 124 7.53 8.81 -8.73
CA ALA A 124 6.67 9.97 -8.99
C ALA A 124 6.24 10.01 -10.47
N GLY A 125 4.98 10.37 -10.73
CA GLY A 125 4.40 10.36 -12.08
C GLY A 125 3.91 9.01 -12.59
N SER A 126 4.12 7.92 -11.85
CA SER A 126 3.69 6.59 -12.30
C SER A 126 2.17 6.46 -12.24
N ARG A 127 1.59 5.79 -13.23
CA ARG A 127 0.21 5.29 -13.15
C ARG A 127 0.23 3.94 -12.43
N ILE A 128 -0.56 3.79 -11.38
CA ILE A 128 -0.63 2.57 -10.56
C ILE A 128 -2.05 2.03 -10.51
N THR A 129 -2.17 0.71 -10.37
CA THR A 129 -3.44 0.02 -10.16
C THR A 129 -3.55 -0.38 -8.70
N ILE A 130 -4.71 -0.09 -8.13
CA ILE A 130 -5.10 -0.40 -6.76
C ILE A 130 -6.25 -1.39 -6.83
N THR A 131 -6.21 -2.43 -6.00
CA THR A 131 -7.21 -3.49 -5.97
C THR A 131 -7.65 -3.75 -4.55
N ASP A 132 -8.97 -3.79 -4.34
CA ASP A 132 -9.61 -4.29 -3.14
C ASP A 132 -10.30 -5.62 -3.47
N ASN A 133 -10.10 -6.64 -2.64
CA ASN A 133 -10.58 -8.00 -2.88
C ASN A 133 -11.67 -8.44 -1.89
N TYR A 134 -12.13 -7.56 -0.99
CA TYR A 134 -12.98 -7.95 0.13
C TYR A 134 -14.36 -7.28 0.18
N ASP A 135 -14.64 -6.33 -0.72
CA ASP A 135 -15.86 -5.51 -0.68
C ASP A 135 -16.80 -5.80 -1.85
N GLU A 136 -17.47 -6.95 -1.76
CA GLU A 136 -18.53 -7.28 -2.71
C GLU A 136 -19.70 -6.28 -2.62
N GLY A 137 -20.04 -5.67 -3.76
CA GLY A 137 -21.22 -4.80 -3.88
C GLY A 137 -21.00 -3.31 -3.63
N SER A 138 -19.75 -2.86 -3.41
CA SER A 138 -19.43 -1.44 -3.16
C SER A 138 -18.89 -0.70 -4.40
N ASP A 139 -19.39 -1.04 -5.59
CA ASP A 139 -18.95 -0.42 -6.85
C ASP A 139 -19.22 1.09 -6.86
N GLY A 140 -18.16 1.90 -6.91
CA GLY A 140 -18.29 3.36 -6.94
C GLY A 140 -18.47 4.04 -5.60
N ASP A 141 -18.68 3.27 -4.53
CA ASP A 141 -19.01 3.78 -3.19
C ASP A 141 -17.77 4.01 -2.33
N ILE A 142 -16.64 3.44 -2.72
CA ILE A 142 -15.38 3.60 -2.00
C ILE A 142 -14.47 4.55 -2.76
N THR A 143 -14.05 5.62 -2.08
CA THR A 143 -13.07 6.56 -2.61
C THR A 143 -11.75 6.50 -1.84
N LEU A 144 -10.66 6.71 -2.56
CA LEU A 144 -9.30 6.65 -2.06
C LEU A 144 -8.63 8.02 -2.20
N THR A 145 -7.96 8.45 -1.13
CA THR A 145 -7.16 9.67 -1.14
C THR A 145 -5.75 9.42 -0.63
N SER A 146 -4.79 10.13 -1.22
CA SER A 146 -3.44 10.20 -0.71
C SER A 146 -2.80 11.51 -1.14
N ARG A 147 -1.87 12.03 -0.34
CA ARG A 147 -1.05 13.18 -0.74
C ARG A 147 -0.16 12.89 -1.95
N ALA A 148 0.05 11.61 -2.29
CA ALA A 148 0.78 11.21 -3.48
C ALA A 148 -0.09 11.13 -4.74
N PHE A 149 -1.42 11.19 -4.66
CA PHE A 149 -2.30 11.05 -5.82
C PHE A 149 -2.57 12.40 -6.51
N THR A 150 -2.71 12.39 -7.83
CA THR A 150 -3.13 13.57 -8.60
C THR A 150 -4.59 13.93 -8.39
N ASP A 151 -5.41 12.93 -8.08
CA ASP A 151 -6.86 13.02 -7.96
C ASP A 151 -7.37 12.03 -6.89
N ARG A 152 -8.64 12.22 -6.50
CA ARG A 152 -9.36 11.22 -5.72
C ARG A 152 -9.75 10.08 -6.64
N SER A 153 -9.35 8.87 -6.28
CA SER A 153 -9.62 7.69 -7.09
C SER A 153 -10.81 6.92 -6.52
N VAL A 154 -11.66 6.38 -7.38
CA VAL A 154 -12.88 5.65 -6.99
C VAL A 154 -12.68 4.18 -7.35
N LEU A 155 -12.88 3.29 -6.39
CA LEU A 155 -12.85 1.86 -6.61
C LEU A 155 -14.08 1.45 -7.41
N ARG A 156 -13.86 0.73 -8.51
CA ARG A 156 -14.88 0.26 -9.44
C ARG A 156 -14.68 -1.21 -9.77
N GLY A 157 -15.76 -1.97 -9.88
CA GLY A 157 -15.68 -3.39 -10.23
C GLY A 157 -17.00 -4.11 -10.03
N ALA A 158 -17.03 -5.37 -10.44
CA ALA A 158 -18.15 -6.25 -10.21
C ALA A 158 -17.73 -7.36 -9.24
N ARG A 159 -18.64 -7.78 -8.34
CA ARG A 159 -18.40 -8.81 -7.32
C ARG A 159 -17.34 -8.35 -6.30
N ALA A 160 -16.59 -9.29 -5.72
CA ALA A 160 -15.64 -9.05 -4.64
C ALA A 160 -14.33 -8.34 -5.04
N VAL A 161 -14.12 -8.00 -6.32
CA VAL A 161 -12.88 -7.33 -6.76
C VAL A 161 -13.19 -5.95 -7.29
N LEU A 162 -12.75 -4.93 -6.58
CA LEU A 162 -12.82 -3.53 -6.98
C LEU A 162 -11.44 -3.02 -7.35
N THR A 163 -11.35 -2.21 -8.39
CA THR A 163 -10.09 -1.65 -8.88
C THR A 163 -10.18 -0.15 -9.11
N ALA A 164 -9.08 0.54 -8.88
CA ALA A 164 -8.90 1.92 -9.28
C ALA A 164 -7.55 2.09 -9.95
N THR A 165 -7.46 3.01 -10.90
CA THR A 165 -6.17 3.42 -11.45
C THR A 165 -5.95 4.88 -11.13
N THR A 166 -4.80 5.20 -10.53
CA THR A 166 -4.44 6.56 -10.14
C THR A 166 -3.08 6.93 -10.69
N THR A 167 -2.83 8.24 -10.84
CA THR A 167 -1.52 8.75 -11.22
C THR A 167 -0.86 9.38 -9.99
N LEU A 168 0.40 9.03 -9.75
CA LEU A 168 1.18 9.62 -8.67
C LEU A 168 1.67 11.01 -9.09
N ARG A 169 1.61 11.98 -8.19
CA ARG A 169 2.06 13.34 -8.49
C ARG A 169 3.55 13.36 -8.80
N CYS A 170 3.92 14.26 -9.69
CA CYS A 170 5.31 14.47 -10.10
C CYS A 170 6.14 15.25 -9.08
N ASP A 171 5.48 16.03 -8.22
CA ASP A 171 6.09 16.84 -7.16
C ASP A 171 6.08 16.14 -5.79
N SER A 172 5.67 14.87 -5.72
CA SER A 172 5.77 14.09 -4.49
C SER A 172 7.22 13.89 -4.09
N ALA A 173 7.57 14.34 -2.89
CA ALA A 173 8.86 14.07 -2.29
C ALA A 173 9.06 12.55 -2.06
N PRO A 174 10.29 12.06 -2.04
CA PRO A 174 10.56 10.68 -1.64
C PRO A 174 10.09 10.42 -0.20
N GLY A 175 9.49 9.25 0.03
CA GLY A 175 9.00 8.89 1.37
C GLY A 175 7.77 7.99 1.36
N LEU A 176 7.26 7.72 2.56
CA LEU A 176 6.08 6.88 2.80
C LEU A 176 4.81 7.73 2.81
N TYR A 177 3.81 7.30 2.06
CA TYR A 177 2.51 7.96 1.92
C TYR A 177 1.41 6.99 2.34
N VAL A 178 0.50 7.48 3.17
CA VAL A 178 -0.71 6.76 3.55
C VAL A 178 -1.77 6.97 2.47
N VAL A 179 -2.49 5.89 2.14
CA VAL A 179 -3.71 5.91 1.37
C VAL A 179 -4.87 5.73 2.33
N TYR A 180 -5.79 6.68 2.31
CA TYR A 180 -6.98 6.66 3.13
C TYR A 180 -8.16 6.17 2.31
N ARG A 181 -8.97 5.34 2.94
CA ARG A 181 -10.22 4.84 2.39
C ARG A 181 -11.38 5.62 3.00
N HIS A 182 -12.37 5.90 2.15
CA HIS A 182 -13.62 6.58 2.49
C HIS A 182 -14.77 5.76 1.94
N ASP A 183 -15.52 5.13 2.83
CA ASP A 183 -16.77 4.44 2.51
C ASP A 183 -17.91 5.46 2.33
N ALA A 184 -18.96 5.12 1.58
CA ALA A 184 -20.05 6.05 1.23
C ALA A 184 -20.68 6.78 2.44
N ASP A 185 -20.91 6.04 3.54
CA ASP A 185 -21.54 6.57 4.76
C ASP A 185 -20.53 6.82 5.89
N GLN A 186 -19.24 6.99 5.57
CA GLN A 186 -18.22 7.15 6.59
C GLN A 186 -18.38 8.45 7.36
N ALA A 187 -18.78 8.32 8.62
CA ALA A 187 -18.64 9.35 9.64
C ALA A 187 -17.35 9.14 10.44
N GLY A 188 -16.60 10.21 10.68
CA GLY A 188 -15.37 10.17 11.50
C GLY A 188 -14.09 10.41 10.68
N PRO A 189 -12.91 10.21 11.30
CA PRO A 189 -11.64 10.52 10.66
C PRO A 189 -11.33 9.57 9.50
N ASP A 190 -10.51 10.05 8.56
CA ASP A 190 -9.97 9.26 7.46
C ASP A 190 -9.34 7.96 7.96
N LYS A 191 -9.74 6.81 7.39
CA LYS A 191 -9.22 5.49 7.77
C LYS A 191 -7.96 5.16 6.96
N PRO A 192 -6.78 5.01 7.59
CA PRO A 192 -5.61 4.46 6.91
C PRO A 192 -5.95 3.06 6.38
N TRP A 193 -5.73 2.84 5.10
CA TRP A 193 -6.08 1.57 4.46
C TRP A 193 -4.88 0.91 3.80
N ALA A 194 -3.96 1.70 3.24
CA ALA A 194 -2.74 1.18 2.64
C ALA A 194 -1.60 2.19 2.73
N ARG A 195 -0.39 1.77 2.37
CA ARG A 195 0.79 2.63 2.31
C ARG A 195 1.62 2.36 1.08
N LEU A 196 2.13 3.42 0.47
CA LEU A 196 3.03 3.35 -0.68
C LEU A 196 4.28 4.19 -0.44
N ARG A 197 5.38 3.80 -1.06
CA ARG A 197 6.64 4.54 -1.02
C ARG A 197 6.94 5.19 -2.35
N ILE A 198 7.30 6.47 -2.33
CA ILE A 198 7.88 7.18 -3.48
C ILE A 198 9.40 7.10 -3.39
N ALA A 199 10.02 6.61 -4.46
CA ALA A 199 11.47 6.46 -4.55
C ALA A 199 12.21 7.81 -4.66
N SER A 200 13.42 7.87 -4.10
CA SER A 200 14.39 8.94 -4.31
C SER A 200 15.03 8.83 -5.70
N ALA A 201 14.30 9.14 -6.76
CA ALA A 201 14.84 9.16 -8.12
C ALA A 201 14.32 10.37 -8.90
N ALA A 202 15.06 10.77 -9.93
CA ALA A 202 14.62 11.82 -10.85
C ALA A 202 13.19 11.53 -11.34
N PRO A 203 12.31 12.55 -11.40
CA PRO A 203 10.92 12.36 -11.82
C PRO A 203 10.86 11.59 -13.15
N GLY A 204 9.92 10.65 -13.28
CA GLY A 204 9.79 9.85 -14.51
C GLY A 204 9.60 10.72 -15.75
N LYS A 205 9.78 10.16 -16.97
CA LYS A 205 9.63 10.90 -18.24
C LYS A 205 8.32 11.71 -18.33
N ALA A 206 7.23 11.17 -17.76
CA ALA A 206 5.93 11.85 -17.67
C ALA A 206 6.02 13.18 -16.89
N CYS A 207 6.80 13.20 -15.80
CA CYS A 207 7.03 14.38 -15.00
C CYS A 207 7.93 15.40 -15.69
N ALA A 208 8.96 14.95 -16.40
CA ALA A 208 9.80 15.84 -17.19
C ALA A 208 9.00 16.61 -18.25
N ALA A 209 8.08 15.94 -18.95
CA ALA A 209 7.18 16.57 -19.93
C ALA A 209 6.21 17.58 -19.28
N GLN A 210 5.66 17.24 -18.11
CA GLN A 210 4.72 18.09 -17.39
C GLN A 210 5.42 19.33 -16.79
N GLN A 211 6.67 19.20 -16.38
CA GLN A 211 7.49 20.29 -15.87
C GLN A 211 7.98 21.21 -16.99
N ALA A 212 8.32 20.64 -18.17
CA ALA A 212 8.58 21.42 -19.39
C ALA A 212 7.34 22.23 -19.82
N ALA A 213 6.15 21.63 -19.81
CA ALA A 213 4.90 22.34 -20.13
C ALA A 213 4.60 23.49 -19.14
N LYS A 214 4.87 23.31 -17.84
CA LYS A 214 4.75 24.37 -16.83
C LYS A 214 5.76 25.52 -17.05
N HIS A 215 6.98 25.22 -17.49
CA HIS A 215 7.99 26.23 -17.81
C HIS A 215 7.70 26.97 -19.13
N SER A 216 7.12 26.30 -20.12
CA SER A 216 6.65 26.94 -21.36
C SER A 216 5.45 27.86 -21.12
N ALA A 217 4.55 27.51 -20.20
CA ALA A 217 3.43 28.37 -19.80
C ALA A 217 3.85 29.59 -18.96
N GLY A 218 5.03 29.55 -18.34
CA GLY A 218 5.60 30.66 -17.56
C GLY A 218 6.37 31.71 -18.36
N THR A 219 6.58 31.48 -19.66
CA THR A 219 7.48 32.30 -20.49
C THR A 219 6.78 32.77 -21.76
N SER A 220 5.67 33.50 -21.64
CA SER A 220 5.17 34.42 -22.69
C SER A 220 4.07 35.34 -22.16
N ARG A 221 4.48 36.42 -21.47
CA ARG A 221 3.73 37.68 -21.41
C ARG A 221 4.61 38.79 -21.98
N THR A 222 4.75 38.77 -23.29
CA THR A 222 5.10 39.95 -24.08
C THR A 222 4.25 39.89 -25.33
N SER A 223 3.05 40.44 -25.20
CA SER A 223 2.17 40.72 -26.34
C SER A 223 2.84 41.78 -27.22
N THR A 224 3.66 41.36 -28.18
CA THR A 224 4.01 42.21 -29.33
C THR A 224 2.96 41.97 -30.40
N VAL A 225 1.95 42.85 -30.42
CA VAL A 225 1.04 42.99 -31.56
C VAL A 225 1.85 43.59 -32.70
N ALA A 226 2.27 42.76 -33.65
CA ALA A 226 2.87 43.23 -34.90
C ALA A 226 1.80 43.20 -35.99
N TRP A 227 1.26 44.38 -36.29
CA TRP A 227 0.50 44.64 -37.51
C TRP A 227 1.40 44.43 -38.72
N ALA A 228 0.97 43.61 -39.67
CA ALA A 228 1.44 43.69 -41.05
C ALA A 228 0.25 43.48 -41.98
N ALA A 229 -0.02 44.53 -42.74
CA ALA A 229 -1.08 44.68 -43.70
C ALA A 229 -0.78 43.96 -45.02
N GLY A 230 -1.84 43.53 -45.71
CA GLY A 230 -1.91 43.50 -47.17
C GLY A 230 -1.59 42.17 -47.85
N GLY A 231 -2.54 41.68 -48.66
CA GLY A 231 -2.28 40.68 -49.70
C GLY A 231 -3.47 39.78 -50.02
N VAL A 232 -4.20 40.12 -51.08
CA VAL A 232 -5.50 39.57 -51.52
C VAL A 232 -5.31 38.33 -52.43
N LEU A 233 -6.42 37.58 -52.63
CA LEU A 233 -6.85 36.75 -53.80
C LEU A 233 -6.75 35.21 -53.57
N LEU A 234 -7.73 34.34 -53.87
CA LEU A 234 -9.05 34.40 -54.52
C LEU A 234 -9.82 33.07 -54.27
N ALA A 235 -11.17 33.15 -54.22
CA ALA A 235 -12.27 32.26 -54.66
C ALA A 235 -12.07 30.71 -54.82
N ALA A 236 -13.03 29.80 -54.59
CA ALA A 236 -14.48 29.80 -54.83
C ALA A 236 -15.16 28.68 -53.97
N ALA A 237 -16.35 28.87 -53.36
CA ALA A 237 -17.70 28.45 -53.82
C ALA A 237 -17.77 27.02 -54.42
N ALA A 238 -18.68 26.08 -54.13
CA ALA A 238 -20.02 26.00 -53.53
C ALA A 238 -20.20 24.52 -53.04
N GLY A 239 -21.21 24.05 -52.28
CA GLY A 239 -22.60 24.49 -52.13
C GLY A 239 -23.37 23.65 -51.09
N ALA A 240 -24.59 24.13 -50.87
CA ALA A 240 -25.69 23.72 -49.97
C ALA A 240 -25.99 22.20 -49.95
N ALA A 241 -26.27 21.55 -48.82
CA ALA A 241 -27.42 21.61 -47.89
C ALA A 241 -28.56 20.60 -48.19
N LEU A 242 -29.00 19.95 -47.10
CA LEU A 242 -30.31 19.31 -46.84
C LEU A 242 -30.67 18.03 -47.59
N LEU A 243 -31.02 16.97 -46.82
CA LEU A 243 -32.42 16.57 -46.63
C LEU A 243 -32.60 15.49 -45.56
N LEU A 244 -33.75 15.61 -44.90
CA LEU A 244 -34.32 14.86 -43.78
C LEU A 244 -35.07 13.59 -44.22
N ARG A 245 -35.35 12.73 -43.22
CA ARG A 245 -36.43 11.71 -43.11
C ARG A 245 -36.22 10.42 -43.93
N ALA A 246 -36.60 9.23 -43.47
CA ALA A 246 -37.81 8.91 -42.71
C ALA A 246 -37.69 7.64 -41.85
N LYS A 247 -38.39 7.68 -40.69
CA LYS A 247 -39.03 6.52 -40.04
C LYS A 247 -40.08 5.93 -40.99
N SER A 248 -40.10 4.61 -41.20
CA SER A 248 -41.30 3.79 -40.94
C SER A 248 -41.07 2.29 -41.18
N ARG A 249 -41.34 1.51 -40.12
CA ARG A 249 -42.10 0.25 -40.08
C ARG A 249 -41.70 -0.90 -41.01
N ARG A 250 -41.35 -2.04 -40.38
CA ARG A 250 -42.10 -3.30 -40.57
C ARG A 250 -42.01 -4.17 -39.31
N THR A 251 -43.13 -4.25 -38.61
CA THR A 251 -43.57 -5.39 -37.80
C THR A 251 -43.95 -6.53 -38.75
N HIS A 252 -43.50 -7.76 -38.50
CA HIS A 252 -44.37 -8.88 -38.07
C HIS A 252 -43.55 -10.18 -37.89
N PRO A 253 -44.06 -11.11 -37.07
CA PRO A 253 -43.35 -12.24 -36.48
C PRO A 253 -43.54 -13.54 -37.30
N ALA A 254 -42.78 -14.56 -36.89
CA ALA A 254 -43.21 -15.95 -36.83
C ALA A 254 -42.82 -16.48 -35.44
#